data_AF-A0A972JQ39-F1
#
_entry.id   AF-A0A972JQ39-F1
#
_cell.length_a   1.000
_cell.length_b   1.000
_cell.length_c   1.000
_cell.angle_alpha   90.00
_cell.angle_beta   90.00
_cell.angle_gamma   90.00
#
_symmetry.space_group_name_H-M   'P 1'
#
loop_
_entity.id
_entity.type
_entity.pdbx_description
1 polymer ?
#
loop_
_entity_poly.entity_id
_entity_poly.type
_entity_poly.pdbx_seq_one_letter_code
_entity_poly.pdbx_strand_id
1 'polypeptide(L)' 'MALPSATDILNLSTDQVASFIAEQASSRTLSILMKDLNAQLLSADEAVRAAARDAIERLGFPEYA' A
#
# COMPACT_ATOMS: atom_id res chain seq x y z
N MET A 1 -14.55 8.01 2.26
CA MET A 1 -13.69 7.16 3.11
C MET A 1 -12.25 7.57 2.85
N ALA A 2 -11.49 7.86 3.89
CA ALA A 2 -10.06 8.16 3.73
C ALA A 2 -9.36 6.91 3.23
N LEU A 3 -8.56 7.04 2.18
CA LEU A 3 -7.69 5.96 1.74
C LEU A 3 -6.57 5.84 2.77
N PRO A 4 -6.30 4.63 3.29
CA PRO A 4 -5.18 4.41 4.19
C PRO A 4 -3.86 4.74 3.48
N SER A 5 -2.95 5.40 4.19
CA SER A 5 -1.68 5.85 3.63
C SER A 5 -0.67 4.69 3.61
N ALA A 6 0.44 4.83 2.87
CA ALA A 6 1.54 3.87 2.93
C ALA A 6 2.00 3.59 4.37
N THR A 7 2.08 4.63 5.19
CA THR A 7 2.44 4.54 6.61
C THR A 7 1.44 3.77 7.46
N ASP A 8 0.14 3.83 7.14
CA ASP A 8 -0.88 3.03 7.82
C ASP A 8 -0.67 1.55 7.50
N ILE A 9 -0.37 1.23 6.24
CA ILE A 9 -0.12 -0.15 5.77
C ILE A 9 1.15 -0.70 6.43
N LEU A 10 2.18 0.12 6.61
CA LEU A 10 3.41 -0.27 7.31
C LEU A 10 3.19 -0.55 8.81
N ASN A 11 2.26 0.17 9.43
CA ASN A 11 1.88 -0.08 10.82
C ASN A 11 0.96 -1.30 10.98
N LEU A 12 0.42 -1.87 9.89
CA LEU A 12 -0.34 -3.11 9.98
C LEU A 12 0.59 -4.29 10.33
N SER A 13 0.11 -5.11 11.26
CA SER A 13 0.71 -6.41 11.55
C SER A 13 0.49 -7.35 10.37
N THR A 14 1.45 -8.23 10.09
CA THR A 14 1.41 -9.15 8.93
C THR A 14 0.12 -9.97 8.84
N ASP A 15 -0.46 -10.35 9.99
CA ASP A 15 -1.75 -11.06 10.07
C ASP A 15 -2.95 -10.18 9.63
N GLN A 16 -2.88 -8.88 9.92
CA GLN A 16 -3.90 -7.90 9.56
C GLN A 16 -3.82 -7.46 8.10
N VAL A 17 -2.65 -7.59 7.46
CA VAL A 17 -2.46 -7.21 6.05
C VAL A 17 -3.35 -8.04 5.13
N ALA A 18 -3.46 -9.36 5.35
CA ALA A 18 -4.33 -10.21 4.54
C ALA A 18 -5.81 -9.82 4.67
N SER A 19 -6.26 -9.58 5.90
CA SER A 19 -7.64 -9.13 6.19
C SER A 19 -7.92 -7.75 5.58
N PHE A 20 -6.95 -6.85 5.64
CA PHE A 20 -7.02 -5.53 5.06
C PHE A 20 -7.10 -5.58 3.53
N ILE A 21 -6.26 -6.37 2.87
CA ILE A 21 -6.32 -6.57 1.41
C ILE A 21 -7.69 -7.10 1.00
N ALA A 22 -8.21 -8.09 1.72
CA ALA A 22 -9.53 -8.66 1.46
C ALA A 22 -10.64 -7.61 1.57
N GLU A 23 -10.59 -6.75 2.60
CA GLU A 23 -11.55 -5.67 2.81
C GLU A 23 -11.45 -4.58 1.72
N GLN A 24 -10.24 -4.17 1.34
CA GLN A 24 -9.99 -3.18 0.29
C GLN A 24 -10.36 -3.73 -1.10
N ALA A 25 -10.15 -5.02 -1.34
CA ALA A 25 -10.58 -5.70 -2.56
C ALA A 25 -12.11 -5.78 -2.64
N SER A 26 -12.76 -6.15 -1.53
CA SER A 26 -14.23 -6.18 -1.44
C SER A 26 -14.84 -4.77 -1.62
N SER A 27 -14.17 -3.74 -1.13
CA SER A 27 -14.59 -2.34 -1.26
C SER A 27 -14.23 -1.70 -2.61
N ARG A 28 -13.59 -2.44 -3.54
CA ARG A 28 -13.06 -1.92 -4.83
C ARG A 28 -12.14 -0.70 -4.68
N THR A 29 -11.62 -0.46 -3.48
CA THR A 29 -10.68 0.62 -3.17
C THR A 29 -9.23 0.19 -3.34
N LEU A 30 -8.98 -1.13 -3.46
CA LEU A 30 -7.64 -1.68 -3.71
C LEU A 30 -6.97 -1.05 -4.94
N SER A 31 -7.69 -0.90 -6.07
CA SER A 31 -7.13 -0.28 -7.28
C SER A 31 -6.75 1.19 -7.08
N ILE A 32 -7.50 1.91 -6.24
CA ILE A 32 -7.22 3.31 -5.93
C ILE A 32 -5.99 3.40 -5.02
N LEU A 33 -5.93 2.53 -4.00
CA LEU A 33 -4.79 2.40 -3.10
C LEU A 33 -3.51 2.07 -3.87
N MET A 34 -3.56 1.10 -4.79
CA MET A 34 -2.42 0.70 -5.60
C MET A 34 -1.95 1.82 -6.53
N LYS A 35 -2.88 2.59 -7.08
CA LYS A 35 -2.57 3.76 -7.91
C LYS A 35 -1.91 4.87 -7.08
N ASP A 36 -2.38 5.09 -5.86
CA ASP A 36 -1.82 6.06 -4.93
C ASP A 36 -0.40 5.66 -4.47
N LEU A 37 -0.21 4.38 -4.07
CA LEU A 37 1.11 3.84 -3.74
C LEU A 37 2.09 3.92 -4.93
N ASN A 38 1.64 3.66 -6.15
CA ASN A 38 2.46 3.85 -7.34
C ASN A 38 2.81 5.33 -7.59
N ALA A 39 1.88 6.25 -7.33
CA ALA A 39 2.19 7.68 -7.43
C ALA A 39 3.22 8.10 -6.37
N GLN A 40 3.13 7.54 -5.16
CA GLN A 40 4.10 7.76 -4.09
C GLN A 40 5.48 7.14 -4.41
N LEU A 41 5.54 6.00 -5.09
CA LEU A 41 6.79 5.41 -5.61
C LEU A 41 7.50 6.32 -6.62
N LEU A 42 6.74 7.09 -7.41
CA LEU A 42 7.27 8.05 -8.37
C LEU A 42 7.58 9.42 -7.74
N SER A 43 7.38 9.58 -6.44
CA SER A 43 7.64 10.82 -5.74
C SER A 43 9.14 11.14 -5.69
N ALA A 44 9.48 12.43 -5.76
CA ALA A 44 10.86 12.90 -5.61
C ALA A 44 11.39 12.73 -4.17
N ASP A 45 10.47 12.56 -3.23
CA ASP A 45 10.77 12.41 -1.80
C ASP A 45 11.14 10.96 -1.48
N GLU A 46 12.38 10.74 -1.06
CA GLU A 46 12.94 9.40 -0.86
C GLU A 46 12.23 8.64 0.28
N ALA A 47 11.81 9.35 1.33
CA ALA A 47 11.07 8.76 2.44
C ALA A 47 9.70 8.23 2.00
N VAL A 48 9.00 8.99 1.15
CA VAL A 48 7.68 8.61 0.61
C VAL A 48 7.82 7.43 -0.35
N ARG A 49 8.84 7.46 -1.22
CA ARG A 49 9.13 6.36 -2.14
C ARG A 49 9.48 5.07 -1.39
N ALA A 50 10.31 5.15 -0.36
CA ALA A 50 10.68 4.00 0.46
C ALA A 50 9.46 3.41 1.19
N ALA A 51 8.60 4.26 1.77
CA ALA A 51 7.39 3.81 2.46
C ALA A 51 6.40 3.12 1.50
N ALA A 52 6.22 3.67 0.30
CA ALA A 52 5.34 3.08 -0.71
C ALA A 52 5.86 1.71 -1.20
N ARG A 53 7.18 1.60 -1.42
CA ARG A 53 7.82 0.33 -1.78
C ARG A 53 7.59 -0.74 -0.72
N ASP A 54 7.90 -0.41 0.53
CA ASP A 54 7.78 -1.35 1.66
C ASP A 54 6.32 -1.75 1.88
N ALA A 55 5.37 -0.81 1.74
CA ALA A 55 3.94 -1.12 1.76
C ALA A 55 3.51 -2.09 0.65
N ILE A 56 3.98 -1.92 -0.60
CA ILE A 56 3.67 -2.82 -1.72
C ILE A 56 4.27 -4.20 -1.50
N GLU A 57 5.51 -4.28 -1.02
CA GLU A 57 6.18 -5.54 -0.68
C GLU A 57 5.40 -6.29 0.41
N ARG A 58 4.95 -5.55 1.43
CA ARG A 58 4.15 -6.06 2.55
C ARG A 58 2.77 -6.53 2.12
N LEU A 59 2.18 -5.90 1.12
CA LEU A 59 0.93 -6.34 0.49
C LEU A 59 1.11 -7.62 -0.36
N GLY A 60 2.33 -8.11 -0.55
CA GLY A 60 2.61 -9.34 -1.27
C GLY A 60 2.64 -9.17 -2.79
N PHE A 61 2.92 -7.95 -3.30
CA PHE A 61 3.11 -7.68 -4.72
C PHE A 61 4.61 -7.44 -5.04
N PRO A 62 5.45 -8.49 -5.07
CA PRO A 62 6.89 -8.35 -5.31
C PRO A 62 7.26 -7.98 -6.76
N GLU A 63 6.31 -7.97 -7.71
CA GLU A 63 6.58 -7.78 -9.16
C GLU A 63 6.59 -6.32 -9.64
N TYR A 64 6.92 -5.36 -8.77
CA TYR A 64 7.26 -3.98 -9.17
C TYR A 64 8.69 -3.64 -8.71
N ALA A 65 9.66 -4.42 -9.19
CA ALA A 65 11.10 -4.16 -9.03
C ALA A 65 11.72 -3.82 -10.39
#